data_AF-A0A1S0TEA0-F1
#
_entry.id   AF-A0A1S0TEA0-F1
#
_cell.length_a   1.000
_cell.length_b   1.000
_cell.length_c   1.000
_cell.angle_alpha   90.00
_cell.angle_beta   90.00
_cell.angle_gamma   90.00
#
_symmetry.space_group_name_H-M   'P 1'
#
loop_
_entity.id
_entity.type
_entity.pdbx_description
1 polymer ?
#
loop_
_entity_poly.entity_id
_entity_poly.type
_entity_poly.pdbx_seq_one_letter_code
_entity_poly.pdbx_strand_id
1 'polypeptide(L)' 'MDQPDLKEGDGPIALVIVPTRELALQVYQEAKRYCKVYNINVVCAYGGGSKWEQQNALTEGAELVIATP' A
#
# COMPACT_ATOMS: atom_id res chain seq x y z
N MET A 1 -11.09 -0.49 17.51
CA MET A 1 -10.15 0.30 16.68
C MET A 1 -10.90 1.57 16.33
N ASP A 2 -10.33 2.74 16.56
CA ASP A 2 -11.01 4.02 16.34
C ASP A 2 -11.06 4.42 14.85
N GLN A 3 -10.26 3.74 14.03
CA GLN A 3 -10.27 3.88 12.58
C GLN A 3 -11.31 2.95 11.95
N PRO A 4 -12.26 3.46 11.14
CA PRO A 4 -13.22 2.63 10.41
C PRO A 4 -12.57 1.89 9.23
N ASP A 5 -13.20 0.79 8.82
CA ASP A 5 -12.84 0.05 7.61
C ASP A 5 -13.04 0.90 6.35
N LEU A 6 -12.25 0.63 5.30
CA LEU A 6 -12.36 1.31 4.01
C LEU A 6 -13.70 1.02 3.33
N LYS A 7 -14.26 2.05 2.69
CA LYS A 7 -15.38 1.92 1.75
C LYS A 7 -14.88 1.97 0.31
N GLU A 8 -15.73 1.53 -0.61
CA GLU A 8 -15.43 1.62 -2.04
C GLU A 8 -15.16 3.08 -2.45
N GLY A 9 -14.02 3.31 -3.10
CA GLY A 9 -13.58 4.63 -3.52
C GLY A 9 -12.82 5.45 -2.47
N ASP A 10 -12.69 4.94 -1.23
CA ASP A 10 -11.84 5.58 -0.23
C ASP A 10 -10.36 5.45 -0.62
N GLY A 11 -9.60 6.50 -0.32
CA GLY A 11 -8.14 6.47 -0.42
C GLY A 11 -7.50 5.72 0.75
N PRO A 12 -6.16 5.60 0.75
CA PRO A 12 -5.47 4.93 1.82
C PRO A 12 -5.56 5.68 3.14
N ILE A 13 -5.56 4.93 4.25
CA ILE A 13 -5.51 5.46 5.61
C ILE A 13 -4.13 6.05 5.89
N ALA A 14 -3.09 5.38 5.41
CA ALA A 14 -1.71 5.78 5.56
C ALA A 14 -0.95 5.74 4.23
N LEU A 15 -0.13 6.77 4.00
CA LEU A 15 0.78 6.88 2.87
C LEU A 15 2.21 7.05 3.36
N VAL A 16 3.11 6.18 2.91
CA VAL A 16 4.54 6.23 3.23
C VAL A 16 5.31 6.50 1.96
N ILE A 17 5.96 7.67 1.87
CA ILE A 17 6.79 8.04 0.73
C ILE A 17 8.25 7.75 1.03
N VAL A 18 8.93 7.05 0.12
CA VAL A 18 10.36 6.74 0.19
C VAL A 18 11.10 7.14 -1.09
N PRO A 19 12.38 7.50 -1.02
CA PRO A 19 13.10 8.09 -2.16
C PRO A 19 13.44 7.12 -3.31
N THR A 20 13.38 5.81 -3.08
CA THR A 20 13.86 4.80 -4.04
C THR A 20 12.94 3.60 -4.10
N ARG A 21 12.87 2.97 -5.28
CA ARG A 21 12.09 1.75 -5.51
C ARG A 21 12.52 0.60 -4.61
N GLU A 22 13.83 0.44 -4.40
CA GLU A 22 14.42 -0.64 -3.60
C GLU A 22 13.97 -0.54 -2.15
N LEU A 23 14.01 0.68 -1.59
CA LEU A 23 13.49 0.94 -0.25
C LEU A 23 11.98 0.74 -0.17
N ALA A 24 11.21 1.14 -1.20
CA ALA A 24 9.75 0.92 -1.22
C ALA A 24 9.40 -0.57 -1.14
N LEU A 25 10.13 -1.40 -1.89
CA LEU A 25 9.98 -2.85 -1.86
C LEU A 25 10.37 -3.46 -0.51
N GLN A 26 11.44 -2.98 0.12
CA GLN A 26 11.86 -3.43 1.45
C GLN A 26 10.81 -3.10 2.52
N VAL A 27 10.35 -1.85 2.59
CA VAL A 27 9.31 -1.44 3.54
C VAL A 27 8.01 -2.20 3.29
N TYR A 28 7.63 -2.40 2.03
CA TYR A 28 6.44 -3.17 1.68
C TYR A 28 6.51 -4.62 2.16
N GLN A 29 7.64 -5.30 1.99
CA GLN A 29 7.81 -6.67 2.44
C GLN A 29 7.74 -6.82 3.96
N GLU A 30 8.28 -5.86 4.72
CA GLU A 30 8.16 -5.87 6.19
C GLU A 30 6.74 -5.51 6.64
N ALA A 31 6.17 -4.42 6.10
CA ALA A 31 4.81 -3.99 6.42
C ALA A 31 3.79 -5.11 6.16
N LYS A 32 3.86 -5.77 5.01
CA LYS A 32 2.97 -6.87 4.66
C LYS A 32 3.00 -8.02 5.68
N ARG A 33 4.16 -8.31 6.30
CA ARG A 33 4.27 -9.35 7.34
C ARG A 33 3.51 -8.97 8.61
N TYR A 34 3.67 -7.73 9.08
CA TYR A 34 3.00 -7.25 10.29
C TYR A 34 1.51 -6.97 10.08
N CYS A 35 1.14 -6.42 8.93
CA CYS A 35 -0.22 -6.02 8.60
C CYS A 35 -1.16 -7.22 8.35
N LYS A 36 -0.62 -8.35 7.87
CA LYS A 36 -1.40 -9.54 7.53
C LYS A 36 -2.27 -10.06 8.69
N VAL A 37 -1.77 -10.04 9.92
CA VAL A 37 -2.52 -10.55 11.09
C VAL A 37 -3.65 -9.62 11.53
N TYR A 38 -3.64 -8.37 11.07
CA TYR A 38 -4.66 -7.35 11.36
C TYR A 38 -5.60 -7.09 10.19
N ASN A 39 -5.50 -7.89 9.11
CA ASN A 39 -6.26 -7.69 7.88
C ASN A 39 -6.08 -6.28 7.28
N ILE A 40 -4.89 -5.70 7.43
CA ILE A 40 -4.53 -4.41 6.81
C ILE A 40 -3.93 -4.73 5.44
N ASN A 41 -4.58 -4.28 4.36
CA ASN A 41 -4.05 -4.42 3.01
C ASN A 41 -2.96 -3.38 2.76
N VAL A 42 -1.88 -3.84 2.15
CA VAL A 42 -0.70 -3.02 1.86
C VAL A 42 -0.43 -3.07 0.38
N VAL A 43 -0.28 -1.91 -0.25
CA VAL A 43 0.05 -1.77 -1.67
C VAL A 43 1.33 -0.98 -1.83
N CYS A 44 2.16 -1.36 -2.81
CA CYS A 44 3.40 -0.67 -3.13
C CYS A 44 3.33 -0.07 -4.54
N ALA A 45 3.46 1.25 -4.64
CA ALA A 45 3.35 2.01 -5.87
C ALA A 45 4.70 2.66 -6.24
N TYR A 46 5.29 2.27 -7.36
CA TYR A 46 6.60 2.78 -7.77
C TYR A 46 6.77 2.74 -9.29
N GLY A 47 7.68 3.59 -9.79
CA GLY A 47 8.04 3.65 -11.20
C GLY A 47 8.73 2.39 -11.73
N GLY A 48 8.44 2.02 -12.98
CA GLY A 48 9.08 0.88 -13.66
C GLY A 48 8.45 -0.49 -13.43
N GLY A 49 7.36 -0.58 -12.64
CA GLY A 49 6.49 -1.76 -12.54
C GLY A 49 5.27 -1.69 -13.46
N SER A 50 4.45 -2.75 -13.48
CA SER A 50 3.17 -2.76 -14.19
C SER A 50 2.20 -1.79 -13.55
N LYS A 51 1.82 -0.72 -14.27
CA LYS A 51 0.81 0.24 -13.81
C LYS A 51 -0.55 -0.42 -13.61
N TRP A 52 -0.89 -1.40 -14.46
CA TRP A 52 -2.16 -2.09 -14.40
C TRP A 52 -2.30 -2.92 -13.12
N GLU A 53 -1.26 -3.67 -12.73
CA GLU A 53 -1.27 -4.45 -11.49
C GLU A 53 -1.35 -3.55 -10.26
N GLN A 54 -0.57 -2.47 -10.25
CA GLN A 54 -0.60 -1.49 -9.15
C GLN A 54 -1.96 -0.80 -9.04
N GLN A 55 -2.58 -0.43 -10.17
CA GLN A 55 -3.92 0.16 -10.19
C GLN A 55 -4.99 -0.80 -9.69
N ASN A 56 -4.95 -2.06 -10.12
CA ASN A 56 -5.90 -3.07 -9.68
C ASN A 56 -5.79 -3.29 -8.16
N ALA A 57 -4.57 -3.42 -7.64
CA ALA A 57 -4.33 -3.55 -6.20
C ALA A 57 -4.83 -2.35 -5.39
N LEU A 58 -4.72 -1.13 -5.92
CA LEU A 58 -5.28 0.07 -5.27
C LEU A 58 -6.82 0.07 -5.29
N THR A 59 -7.42 -0.42 -6.37
CA THR A 59 -8.89 -0.44 -6.55
C THR A 59 -9.55 -1.51 -5.66
N GLU A 60 -8.84 -2.59 -5.36
CA GLU A 60 -9.27 -3.63 -4.40
C GLU A 60 -9.29 -3.14 -2.93
N GLY A 61 -8.82 -1.92 -2.67
CA GLY A 61 -8.72 -1.30 -1.35
C GLY A 61 -7.30 -1.40 -0.79
N ALA A 62 -6.79 -0.31 -0.21
CA ALA A 62 -5.42 -0.27 0.30
C ALA A 62 -5.35 0.59 1.56
N GLU A 63 -5.38 0.00 2.75
CA GLU A 63 -5.26 0.74 4.01
C GLU A 63 -3.90 1.44 4.13
N LEU A 64 -2.83 0.78 3.68
CA LEU A 64 -1.48 1.32 3.67
C LEU A 64 -0.91 1.31 2.25
N VAL A 65 -0.48 2.48 1.78
CA VAL A 65 0.27 2.62 0.52
C VAL A 65 1.71 3.03 0.82
N ILE A 66 2.65 2.31 0.23
CA ILE A 66 4.07 2.66 0.23
C ILE A 66 4.43 3.08 -1.18
N ALA A 67 5.02 4.25 -1.36
CA ALA A 67 5.26 4.76 -2.70
C ALA A 67 6.59 5.51 -2.84
N THR A 68 7.03 5.63 -4.09
CA THR A 68 8.01 6.63 -4.51
C THR A 68 7.29 7.85 -5.09
N PRO A 69 7.86 9.07 -4.99
CA PRO A 69 7.33 10.25 -5.69
C PRO A 69 7.19 10.05 -7.22
#